data_AF-R4YMX8-F1
#
_entry.id   AF-R4YMX8-F1
#
_cell.length_a   1.000
_cell.length_b   1.000
_cell.length_c   1.000
_cell.angle_alpha   90.00
_cell.angle_beta   90.00
_cell.angle_gamma   90.00
#
_symmetry.space_group_name_H-M   'P 1'
#
loop_
_entity.id
_entity.type
_entity.pdbx_description
1 polymer ?
#
loop_
_entity_poly.entity_id
_entity_poly.type
_entity_poly.pdbx_seq_one_letter_code
_entity_poly.pdbx_strand_id
1 'polypeptide(L)'
;MIAESFAIIVGLLGQYRSEKGSQAQLEFNDFMEWLANANHTEIKGLLELNVNATIYIKALLNQDHKIFKEKLDKIDAAITAFASTVDGFDVLANAVNPDSTLSEQAVNILEQFEAAGATKVLELKMMNGPEYMFIETSGNLEISEPRFVEDDLRTLLEYGLLRHDYNSKGDNLYIFTRAASRLVADKKS
;
A
#
# COMPACT_ATOMS: atom_id res chain seq x y z
N MET A 1 2.03 -15.14 21.78
CA MET A 1 3.23 -14.85 20.97
C MET A 1 2.84 -13.62 20.16
N ILE A 2 3.29 -12.43 20.58
CA ILE A 2 3.03 -11.22 19.80
C ILE A 2 3.87 -11.41 18.54
N ALA A 3 3.23 -11.55 17.39
CA ALA A 3 3.95 -11.41 16.14
C ALA A 3 4.45 -9.97 16.13
N GLU A 4 5.73 -9.76 16.43
CA GLU A 4 6.36 -8.45 16.30
C GLU A 4 6.17 -8.02 14.85
N SER A 5 5.26 -7.07 14.68
CA SER A 5 4.70 -6.77 13.38
C SER A 5 5.71 -5.96 12.59
N PHE A 6 5.77 -6.22 11.29
CA PHE A 6 6.55 -5.42 10.34
C PHE A 6 6.33 -3.91 10.54
N ALA A 7 5.11 -3.50 10.90
CA ALA A 7 4.75 -2.12 11.21
C ALA A 7 5.57 -1.52 12.36
N ILE A 8 5.85 -2.28 13.43
CA ILE A 8 6.68 -1.80 14.54
C ILE A 8 8.12 -1.56 14.07
N ILE A 9 8.70 -2.49 13.31
CA ILE A 9 10.06 -2.35 12.78
C ILE A 9 10.16 -1.10 11.88
N VAL A 10 9.18 -0.89 10.99
CA VAL A 10 9.13 0.28 10.12
C VAL A 10 8.99 1.58 10.93
N GLY A 11 8.11 1.60 11.94
CA GLY A 11 7.94 2.74 12.83
C GLY A 11 9.23 3.11 13.57
N LEU A 12 9.94 2.11 14.10
CA LEU A 12 11.22 2.30 14.78
C LEU A 12 12.34 2.78 13.86
N LEU A 13 12.39 2.28 12.62
CA LEU A 13 13.32 2.80 11.62
C LEU A 13 13.03 4.27 11.31
N GLY A 14 11.75 4.63 11.17
CA GLY A 14 11.34 6.01 10.95
C GLY A 14 11.71 6.92 12.11
N GLN A 15 11.43 6.48 13.35
CA GLN A 15 11.79 7.21 14.56
C GLN A 15 13.31 7.41 14.67
N TYR A 16 14.08 6.32 14.59
CA TYR A 16 15.54 6.38 14.66
C TYR A 16 16.11 7.38 13.66
N ARG A 17 15.62 7.33 12.42
CA ARG A 17 16.12 8.20 11.37
C ARG A 17 15.69 9.66 11.55
N SER A 18 14.49 9.90 12.08
CA SER A 18 14.03 11.25 12.42
C SER A 18 14.93 11.89 13.48
N GLU A 19 15.32 11.13 14.50
CA GLU A 19 16.22 11.58 15.58
C GLU A 19 17.63 11.96 15.05
N LYS A 20 18.09 11.30 13.98
CA LYS A 20 19.41 11.56 13.36
C LYS A 20 19.38 12.67 12.30
N GLY A 21 18.20 13.15 11.92
CA GLY A 21 18.02 14.24 10.97
C GLY A 21 18.59 13.93 9.58
N SER A 22 19.31 14.90 9.00
CA SER A 22 19.84 14.83 7.63
C SER A 22 21.15 14.06 7.49
N GLN A 23 21.53 13.23 8.48
CA GLN A 23 22.72 12.39 8.36
C GLN A 23 22.56 11.40 7.20
N ALA A 24 23.50 11.47 6.25
CA ALA A 24 23.43 10.71 5.00
C ALA A 24 23.79 9.23 5.15
N GLN A 25 24.47 8.87 6.23
CA GLN A 25 24.93 7.51 6.48
C GLN A 25 24.77 7.20 7.96
N LEU A 26 24.02 6.14 8.25
CA LEU A 26 23.75 5.68 9.61
C LEU A 26 24.24 4.24 9.73
N GLU A 27 25.01 3.98 10.77
CA GLU A 27 25.53 2.64 11.01
C GLU A 27 24.45 1.75 11.63
N PHE A 28 24.42 0.50 11.17
CA PHE A 28 23.46 -0.48 11.67
C PHE A 28 23.70 -0.81 13.15
N ASN A 29 24.96 -0.84 13.59
CA ASN A 29 25.27 -1.12 14.99
C ASN A 29 24.70 -0.02 15.90
N ASP A 30 24.78 1.25 15.48
CA ASP A 30 24.19 2.38 16.20
C ASP A 30 22.66 2.25 16.31
N PHE A 31 22.00 1.74 15.26
CA PHE A 31 20.57 1.43 15.30
C PHE A 31 20.27 0.29 16.30
N MET A 32 21.08 -0.76 16.32
CA MET A 32 20.91 -1.89 17.26
C MET A 32 21.15 -1.48 18.72
N GLU A 33 22.08 -0.57 18.96
CA GLU A 33 22.28 0.05 20.29
C GLU A 33 21.10 0.95 20.66
N TRP A 34 20.62 1.76 19.72
CA TRP A 34 19.45 2.60 19.92
C TRP A 34 18.20 1.78 20.29
N LEU A 35 17.96 0.64 19.61
CA LEU A 35 16.86 -0.27 19.96
C LEU A 35 16.95 -0.77 21.41
N ALA A 36 18.15 -1.14 21.87
CA ALA A 36 18.33 -1.57 23.25
C ALA A 36 18.06 -0.44 24.25
N ASN A 37 18.56 0.77 23.97
CA ASN A 37 18.36 1.94 24.82
C ASN A 37 16.89 2.39 24.87
N ALA A 38 16.13 2.17 23.80
CA ALA A 38 14.70 2.43 23.71
C ALA A 38 13.83 1.29 24.26
N ASN A 39 14.41 0.28 24.93
CA ASN A 39 13.74 -0.91 25.46
C ASN A 39 13.09 -1.83 24.41
N HIS A 40 13.56 -1.80 23.17
CA HIS A 40 13.17 -2.71 22.08
C HIS A 40 14.12 -3.91 21.96
N THR A 41 14.40 -4.58 23.08
CA THR A 41 15.39 -5.68 23.15
C THR A 41 14.95 -6.95 22.41
N GLU A 42 13.64 -7.21 22.35
CA GLU A 42 13.11 -8.38 21.62
C GLU A 42 13.30 -8.22 20.10
N ILE A 43 12.98 -7.04 19.56
CA ILE A 43 13.20 -6.67 18.15
C ILE A 43 14.70 -6.74 17.80
N LYS A 44 15.56 -6.23 18.69
CA LYS A 44 17.01 -6.37 18.52
C LYS A 44 17.40 -7.85 18.36
N GLY A 45 16.94 -8.72 19.27
CA GLY A 45 17.20 -10.16 19.19
C GLY A 45 16.70 -10.79 17.89
N LEU A 46 15.51 -10.41 17.41
CA LEU A 46 15.00 -10.90 16.12
C LEU A 46 15.87 -10.46 14.93
N LEU A 47 16.34 -9.21 14.92
CA LEU A 47 17.16 -8.68 13.83
C LEU A 47 18.57 -9.29 13.83
N GLU A 48 19.15 -9.58 15.00
CA GLU A 48 20.44 -10.26 15.13
C GLU A 48 20.41 -11.68 14.52
N LEU A 49 19.28 -12.37 14.66
CA LEU A 49 19.09 -13.72 14.11
C LEU A 49 18.70 -13.72 12.63
N ASN A 50 18.35 -12.56 12.06
CA ASN A 50 17.87 -12.43 10.68
C ASN A 50 18.85 -11.66 9.80
N VAL A 51 19.76 -12.40 9.16
CA VAL A 51 20.80 -11.86 8.27
C VAL A 51 20.19 -11.05 7.11
N ASN A 52 19.06 -11.51 6.54
CA ASN A 52 18.39 -10.80 5.46
C ASN A 52 17.84 -9.45 5.93
N ALA A 53 17.13 -9.42 7.06
CA ALA A 53 16.64 -8.17 7.64
C ALA A 53 17.79 -7.20 7.92
N THR A 54 18.91 -7.68 8.46
CA THR A 54 20.12 -6.88 8.69
C THR A 54 20.64 -6.23 7.40
N ILE A 55 20.75 -6.99 6.31
CA ILE A 55 21.22 -6.47 5.01
C ILE A 55 20.30 -5.36 4.49
N TYR A 56 18.99 -5.60 4.51
CA TYR A 56 18.03 -4.63 3.98
C TYR A 56 17.89 -3.39 4.87
N ILE A 57 17.99 -3.53 6.19
CA ILE A 57 18.01 -2.39 7.11
C ILE A 57 19.25 -1.53 6.87
N LYS A 58 20.44 -2.13 6.71
CA LYS A 58 21.66 -1.38 6.32
C LYS A 58 21.44 -0.58 5.03
N ALA A 59 20.83 -1.20 4.03
CA ALA A 59 20.52 -0.53 2.76
C ALA A 59 19.51 0.62 2.92
N LEU A 60 18.57 0.53 3.85
CA LEU A 60 17.61 1.60 4.16
C LEU A 60 18.24 2.75 4.95
N LEU A 61 19.07 2.43 5.94
CA LEU A 61 19.77 3.41 6.77
C LEU A 61 20.74 4.28 5.96
N ASN A 62 21.32 3.72 4.90
CA ASN A 62 22.26 4.41 4.00
C ASN A 62 21.59 5.10 2.80
N GLN A 63 20.25 5.18 2.78
CA GLN A 63 19.56 5.97 1.75
C GLN A 63 19.54 7.45 2.11
N ASP A 64 19.40 8.28 1.08
CA ASP A 64 19.17 9.72 1.23
C ASP A 64 17.91 10.03 2.05
N HIS A 65 17.98 11.07 2.91
CA HIS A 65 16.93 11.44 3.85
C HIS A 65 15.57 11.60 3.16
N LYS A 66 15.53 12.24 2.01
CA LYS A 66 14.29 12.45 1.27
C LYS A 66 13.74 11.14 0.73
N ILE A 67 14.58 10.30 0.13
CA ILE A 67 14.15 9.03 -0.49
C ILE A 67 13.50 8.08 0.53
N PHE A 68 14.09 7.90 1.71
CA PHE A 68 13.45 7.01 2.69
C PHE A 68 12.24 7.64 3.35
N LYS A 69 12.16 8.98 3.47
CA LYS A 69 10.92 9.63 3.91
C LYS A 69 9.79 9.36 2.90
N GLU A 70 10.05 9.53 1.60
CA GLU A 70 9.08 9.19 0.55
C GLU A 70 8.63 7.72 0.60
N LYS A 71 9.52 6.79 0.98
CA LYS A 71 9.14 5.38 1.19
C LYS A 71 8.26 5.18 2.42
N LEU A 72 8.53 5.89 3.52
CA LEU A 72 7.67 5.85 4.71
C LEU A 72 6.31 6.46 4.42
N ASP A 73 6.25 7.60 3.74
CA ASP A 73 5.00 8.27 3.37
C ASP A 73 4.12 7.33 2.51
N LYS A 74 4.73 6.53 1.63
CA LYS A 74 4.01 5.49 0.86
C LYS A 74 3.48 4.36 1.73
N ILE A 75 4.24 3.93 2.74
CA ILE A 75 3.79 2.88 3.67
C ILE A 75 2.63 3.41 4.52
N ASP A 76 2.75 4.63 5.04
CA ASP A 76 1.71 5.29 5.83
C ASP A 76 0.42 5.46 5.03
N ALA A 77 0.54 5.93 3.78
CA ALA A 77 -0.58 6.06 2.87
C ALA A 77 -1.27 4.71 2.61
N ALA A 78 -0.50 3.65 2.32
CA ALA A 78 -1.06 2.32 2.08
C ALA A 78 -1.73 1.71 3.34
N ILE A 79 -1.14 1.91 4.53
CA ILE A 79 -1.74 1.46 5.79
C ILE A 79 -3.03 2.22 6.06
N THR A 80 -3.03 3.53 5.85
CA THR A 80 -4.22 4.38 6.02
C THR A 80 -5.33 3.97 5.04
N ALA A 81 -4.99 3.79 3.77
CA ALA A 81 -5.91 3.33 2.74
C ALA A 81 -6.56 1.99 3.14
N PHE A 82 -5.76 1.04 3.60
CA PHE A 82 -6.26 -0.26 4.06
C PHE A 82 -7.11 -0.13 5.34
N ALA A 83 -6.65 0.65 6.32
CA ALA A 83 -7.37 0.87 7.57
C ALA A 83 -8.70 1.60 7.35
N SER A 84 -8.79 2.47 6.34
CA SER A 84 -10.01 3.21 6.00
C SER A 84 -11.19 2.32 5.59
N THR A 85 -10.93 1.07 5.20
CA THR A 85 -11.97 0.11 4.84
C THR A 85 -12.37 -0.83 5.97
N VAL A 86 -11.71 -0.76 7.13
CA VAL A 86 -11.96 -1.64 8.28
C VAL A 86 -12.86 -0.90 9.28
N ASP A 87 -13.99 -1.52 9.63
CA ASP A 87 -14.95 -0.93 10.58
C ASP A 87 -14.26 -0.59 11.92
N GLY A 88 -14.52 0.62 12.42
CA GLY A 88 -13.92 1.17 13.63
C GLY A 88 -12.51 1.77 13.48
N PHE A 89 -11.83 1.55 12.35
CA PHE A 89 -10.56 2.20 12.02
C PHE A 89 -10.70 3.28 10.94
N ASP A 90 -11.82 3.30 10.22
CA ASP A 90 -12.20 4.30 9.23
C ASP A 90 -12.14 5.74 9.77
N VAL A 91 -12.73 5.97 10.95
CA VAL A 91 -12.73 7.29 11.60
C VAL A 91 -11.30 7.75 11.93
N LEU A 92 -10.45 6.81 12.39
CA LEU A 92 -9.07 7.13 12.74
C LEU A 92 -8.22 7.38 11.48
N ALA A 93 -8.37 6.55 10.45
CA ALA A 93 -7.67 6.72 9.17
C ALA A 93 -7.99 8.09 8.55
N ASN A 94 -9.28 8.44 8.51
CA ASN A 94 -9.76 9.74 8.02
C ASN A 94 -9.23 10.91 8.85
N ALA A 95 -9.09 10.75 10.17
CA ALA A 95 -8.58 11.82 11.04
C ALA A 95 -7.06 12.03 10.93
N VAL A 96 -6.30 10.95 10.67
CA VAL A 96 -4.83 10.99 10.66
C VAL A 96 -4.28 11.37 9.28
N ASN A 97 -4.81 10.78 8.21
CA ASN A 97 -4.32 11.00 6.85
C ASN A 97 -5.50 10.96 5.84
N PRO A 98 -6.33 12.01 5.82
CA PRO A 98 -7.56 12.05 5.00
C PRO A 98 -7.27 11.94 3.50
N ASP A 99 -6.10 12.39 3.05
CA ASP A 99 -5.74 12.38 1.63
C ASP A 99 -5.30 10.99 1.13
N SER A 100 -5.07 10.03 2.03
CA SER A 100 -4.63 8.67 1.70
C SER A 100 -5.72 7.61 1.88
N THR A 101 -6.96 8.02 2.13
CA THR A 101 -8.09 7.09 2.22
C THR A 101 -8.57 6.70 0.82
N LEU A 102 -9.04 5.46 0.64
CA LEU A 102 -9.64 5.07 -0.64
C LEU A 102 -10.98 5.80 -0.82
N SER A 103 -11.21 6.37 -2.00
CA SER A 103 -12.50 6.94 -2.36
C SER A 103 -13.59 5.86 -2.38
N GLU A 104 -14.86 6.24 -2.19
CA GLU A 104 -15.98 5.30 -2.31
C GLU A 104 -16.00 4.63 -3.69
N GLN A 105 -15.65 5.37 -4.76
CA GLN A 105 -15.55 4.82 -6.10
C GLN A 105 -14.41 3.81 -6.24
N ALA A 106 -13.22 4.08 -5.69
CA ALA A 106 -12.11 3.15 -5.70
C ALA A 106 -12.45 1.84 -4.98
N VAL A 107 -13.11 1.94 -3.81
CA VAL A 107 -13.61 0.77 -3.08
C VAL A 107 -14.66 0.02 -3.90
N ASN A 108 -15.61 0.74 -4.50
CA ASN A 108 -16.66 0.15 -5.31
C ASN A 108 -16.11 -0.57 -6.57
N ILE A 109 -15.05 -0.05 -7.18
CA ILE A 109 -14.35 -0.71 -8.29
C ILE A 109 -13.88 -2.11 -7.85
N LEU A 110 -13.25 -2.23 -6.69
CA LEU A 110 -12.77 -3.52 -6.16
C LEU A 110 -13.93 -4.46 -5.80
N GLU A 111 -15.02 -3.91 -5.23
CA GLU A 111 -16.23 -4.68 -4.92
C GLU A 111 -16.87 -5.25 -6.19
N GLN A 112 -16.90 -4.48 -7.28
CA GLN A 112 -17.42 -4.94 -8.58
C GLN A 112 -16.55 -6.06 -9.20
N PHE A 113 -15.22 -6.00 -9.10
CA PHE A 113 -14.34 -7.10 -9.50
C PHE A 113 -14.70 -8.40 -8.77
N GLU A 114 -14.82 -8.34 -7.44
CA GLU A 114 -15.14 -9.49 -6.59
C GLU A 114 -16.55 -10.02 -6.89
N ALA A 115 -17.55 -9.12 -7.03
CA ALA A 115 -18.93 -9.50 -7.34
C ALA A 115 -19.07 -10.14 -8.72
N ALA A 116 -18.34 -9.64 -9.71
CA ALA A 116 -18.32 -10.21 -11.06
C ALA A 116 -17.51 -11.51 -11.14
N GLY A 117 -16.65 -11.81 -10.16
CA GLY A 117 -15.68 -12.91 -10.24
C GLY A 117 -14.62 -12.70 -11.34
N ALA A 118 -14.42 -11.45 -11.78
CA ALA A 118 -13.52 -11.11 -12.86
C ALA A 118 -12.08 -10.99 -12.37
N THR A 119 -11.10 -11.33 -13.21
CA THR A 119 -9.69 -11.14 -12.85
C THR A 119 -9.07 -9.94 -13.54
N LYS A 120 -9.67 -9.48 -14.64
CA LYS A 120 -9.17 -8.37 -15.44
C LYS A 120 -10.28 -7.48 -15.96
N VAL A 121 -9.98 -6.19 -16.02
CA VAL A 121 -10.73 -5.17 -16.75
C VAL A 121 -9.85 -4.60 -17.84
N LEU A 122 -10.42 -4.46 -19.04
CA LEU A 122 -9.82 -3.81 -20.19
C LEU A 122 -10.40 -2.40 -20.33
N GLU A 123 -9.53 -1.41 -20.44
CA GLU A 123 -9.92 -0.06 -20.84
C GLU A 123 -10.05 0.01 -22.36
N LEU A 124 -11.23 0.40 -22.83
CA LEU A 124 -11.55 0.63 -24.22
C LEU A 124 -11.75 2.12 -24.44
N LYS A 125 -10.90 2.73 -25.27
CA LYS A 125 -11.05 4.14 -25.63
C LYS A 125 -12.24 4.31 -26.58
N MET A 126 -13.34 4.88 -26.09
CA MET A 126 -14.50 5.22 -26.91
C MET A 126 -14.55 6.71 -27.21
N MET A 127 -15.41 7.09 -28.16
CA MET A 127 -15.61 8.49 -28.56
C MET A 127 -16.15 9.36 -27.42
N ASN A 128 -16.89 8.78 -26.47
CA ASN A 128 -17.52 9.48 -25.35
C ASN A 128 -16.79 9.29 -24.02
N GLY A 129 -15.55 8.79 -24.05
CA GLY A 129 -14.77 8.46 -22.85
C GLY A 129 -14.37 6.99 -22.82
N PRO A 130 -13.51 6.58 -21.86
CA PRO A 130 -13.15 5.18 -21.71
C PRO A 130 -14.33 4.36 -21.20
N GLU A 131 -14.49 3.15 -21.74
CA GLU A 131 -15.29 2.09 -21.15
C GLU A 131 -14.38 1.04 -20.53
N TYR A 132 -14.85 0.40 -19.46
CA TYR A 132 -14.07 -0.56 -18.69
C TYR A 132 -14.79 -1.91 -18.74
N MET A 133 -14.28 -2.85 -19.53
CA MET A 133 -14.94 -4.13 -19.82
C MET A 133 -14.27 -5.27 -19.05
N PHE A 134 -15.04 -6.14 -18.40
CA PHE A 134 -14.49 -7.36 -17.82
C PHE A 134 -14.09 -8.35 -18.93
N ILE A 135 -12.91 -8.95 -18.84
CA ILE A 135 -12.39 -9.83 -19.91
C ILE A 135 -12.90 -11.27 -19.78
N GLU A 136 -12.99 -11.79 -18.55
CA GLU A 136 -13.35 -13.19 -18.29
C GLU A 136 -14.84 -13.39 -18.02
N THR A 137 -15.60 -12.31 -17.91
CA THR A 137 -17.00 -12.32 -17.51
C THR A 137 -17.80 -11.36 -18.38
N SER A 138 -19.13 -11.46 -18.31
CA SER A 138 -20.01 -10.52 -19.02
C SER A 138 -20.20 -9.25 -18.18
N GLY A 139 -20.15 -8.10 -18.83
CA GLY A 139 -20.49 -6.81 -18.21
C GLY A 139 -19.33 -5.83 -18.22
N ASN A 140 -19.62 -4.64 -17.72
CA ASN A 140 -18.68 -3.54 -17.63
C ASN A 140 -18.56 -3.10 -16.18
N LEU A 141 -17.40 -2.56 -15.84
CA LEU A 141 -17.17 -1.85 -14.59
C LEU A 141 -17.91 -0.51 -14.67
N GLU A 142 -18.81 -0.27 -13.73
CA GLU A 142 -19.57 0.96 -13.64
C GLU A 142 -18.77 2.03 -12.90
N ILE A 143 -18.65 3.22 -13.49
CA ILE A 143 -17.84 4.34 -13.01
C ILE A 143 -18.78 5.50 -12.70
N SER A 144 -18.96 5.80 -11.40
CA SER A 144 -19.90 6.81 -10.91
C SER A 144 -19.41 8.25 -11.12
N GLU A 145 -18.10 8.51 -10.94
CA GLU A 145 -17.49 9.82 -11.22
C GLU A 145 -16.38 9.70 -12.28
N PRO A 146 -16.72 9.72 -13.58
CA PRO A 146 -15.75 9.51 -14.67
C PRO A 146 -14.57 10.47 -14.69
N ARG A 147 -14.69 11.67 -14.09
CA ARG A 147 -13.60 12.65 -14.00
C ARG A 147 -12.47 12.24 -13.04
N PHE A 148 -12.72 11.34 -12.10
CA PHE A 148 -11.77 10.91 -11.07
C PHE A 148 -11.28 9.47 -11.24
N VAL A 149 -11.81 8.74 -12.22
CA VAL A 149 -11.47 7.32 -12.45
C VAL A 149 -9.98 7.06 -12.66
N GLU A 150 -9.27 7.98 -13.31
CA GLU A 150 -7.81 7.86 -13.50
C GLU A 150 -7.06 7.93 -12.17
N ASP A 151 -7.50 8.81 -11.27
CA ASP A 151 -6.93 8.98 -9.94
C ASP A 151 -7.22 7.77 -9.04
N ASP A 152 -8.46 7.26 -9.07
CA ASP A 152 -8.85 6.04 -8.36
C ASP A 152 -8.02 4.84 -8.84
N LEU A 153 -7.94 4.61 -10.15
CA LEU A 153 -7.18 3.50 -10.72
C LEU A 153 -5.70 3.61 -10.41
N ARG A 154 -5.11 4.82 -10.47
CA ARG A 154 -3.73 5.05 -10.06
C ARG A 154 -3.52 4.71 -8.59
N THR A 155 -4.37 5.18 -7.70
CA THR A 155 -4.29 4.89 -6.27
C THR A 155 -4.36 3.38 -6.00
N LEU A 156 -5.29 2.68 -6.64
CA LEU A 156 -5.42 1.23 -6.55
C LEU A 156 -4.19 0.49 -7.08
N LEU A 157 -3.54 0.97 -8.14
CA LEU A 157 -2.28 0.44 -8.65
C LEU A 157 -1.12 0.67 -7.68
N GLU A 158 -0.99 1.89 -7.16
CA GLU A 158 0.08 2.28 -6.24
C GLU A 158 0.05 1.48 -4.94
N TYR A 159 -1.15 1.20 -4.42
CA TYR A 159 -1.34 0.36 -3.24
C TYR A 159 -1.31 -1.15 -3.55
N GLY A 160 -1.12 -1.54 -4.81
CA GLY A 160 -1.04 -2.94 -5.22
C GLY A 160 -2.38 -3.70 -5.10
N LEU A 161 -3.48 -2.97 -5.02
CA LEU A 161 -4.84 -3.49 -5.04
C LEU A 161 -5.24 -3.89 -6.47
N LEU A 162 -4.70 -3.17 -7.46
CA LEU A 162 -4.68 -3.58 -8.86
C LEU A 162 -3.23 -3.75 -9.35
N ARG A 163 -3.05 -4.46 -10.47
CA ARG A 163 -1.83 -4.43 -11.27
C ARG A 163 -2.13 -3.95 -12.67
N HIS A 164 -1.16 -3.28 -13.28
CA HIS A 164 -1.26 -2.79 -14.64
C HIS A 164 -0.54 -3.74 -15.60
N ASP A 165 -1.16 -3.95 -16.76
CA ASP A 165 -0.59 -4.67 -17.89
C ASP A 165 -1.18 -4.07 -19.19
N TYR A 166 -0.79 -4.60 -20.34
CA TYR A 166 -1.35 -4.22 -21.63
C TYR A 166 -1.86 -5.43 -22.39
N ASN A 167 -2.96 -5.25 -23.13
CA ASN A 167 -3.38 -6.27 -24.08
C ASN A 167 -2.46 -6.29 -25.32
N SER A 168 -2.69 -7.22 -26.25
CA SER A 168 -1.90 -7.33 -27.49
C SER A 168 -2.02 -6.12 -28.43
N LYS A 169 -2.95 -5.20 -28.19
CA LYS A 169 -3.16 -3.95 -28.93
C LYS A 169 -2.58 -2.73 -28.22
N GLY A 170 -2.01 -2.90 -27.02
CA GLY A 170 -1.47 -1.81 -26.20
C GLY A 170 -2.51 -1.07 -25.36
N ASP A 171 -3.74 -1.57 -25.25
CA ASP A 171 -4.76 -1.00 -24.36
C ASP A 171 -4.50 -1.41 -22.91
N ASN A 172 -4.87 -0.55 -21.96
CA ASN A 172 -4.64 -0.78 -20.53
C ASN A 172 -5.46 -1.96 -20.01
N LEU A 173 -4.79 -2.87 -19.30
CA LEU A 173 -5.40 -3.93 -18.52
C LEU A 173 -5.16 -3.67 -17.03
N TYR A 174 -6.23 -3.77 -16.25
CA TYR A 174 -6.20 -3.69 -14.80
C TYR A 174 -6.52 -5.07 -14.23
N ILE A 175 -5.60 -5.62 -13.44
CA ILE A 175 -5.64 -6.98 -12.94
C ILE A 175 -5.92 -6.96 -11.44
N PHE A 176 -6.97 -7.65 -11.02
CA PHE A 176 -7.38 -7.78 -9.64
C PHE A 176 -6.36 -8.60 -8.83
N THR A 177 -6.04 -8.15 -7.61
CA THR A 177 -5.04 -8.82 -6.77
C THR A 177 -5.67 -9.53 -5.59
N ARG A 178 -4.90 -10.47 -5.00
CA ARG A 178 -5.29 -11.11 -3.74
C ARG A 178 -5.40 -10.11 -2.58
N ALA A 179 -4.66 -9.00 -2.62
CA ALA A 179 -4.76 -7.97 -1.60
C ALA A 179 -6.11 -7.26 -1.68
N ALA A 180 -6.55 -6.92 -2.89
CA ALA A 180 -7.88 -6.35 -3.10
C ALA A 180 -9.01 -7.30 -2.71
N SER A 181 -8.92 -8.58 -3.10
CA SER A 181 -9.94 -9.57 -2.71
C SER A 181 -10.09 -9.69 -1.19
N ARG A 182 -8.99 -9.70 -0.44
CA ARG A 182 -9.03 -9.69 1.04
C ARG A 182 -9.68 -8.42 1.60
N LEU A 183 -9.27 -7.26 1.08
CA LEU A 183 -9.79 -5.96 1.50
C LEU A 183 -11.33 -5.91 1.41
N VAL A 184 -11.90 -6.36 0.30
CA VAL A 184 -13.36 -6.31 0.08
C VAL A 184 -14.11 -7.50 0.69
N ALA A 185 -13.43 -8.60 0.99
CA ALA A 185 -14.02 -9.74 1.70
C ALA A 185 -14.27 -9.42 3.18
N ASP A 186 -13.33 -8.73 3.84
CA ASP A 186 -13.42 -8.36 5.26
C ASP A 186 -14.55 -7.36 5.53
N LYS A 187 -15.04 -6.65 4.51
CA LYS A 187 -16.21 -5.75 4.59
C LYS A 187 -17.56 -6.48 4.66
N LYS A 188 -17.61 -7.78 4.34
CA LYS A 188 -18.84 -8.59 4.32
C LYS A 188 -19.05 -9.40 5.61
N SER A 189 -18.10 -9.39 6.54
CA SER A 189 -18.17 -10.08 7.83
C SER A 189 -18.57 -9.13 8.95
#